data_AF-A0A3P3TVL5-F1
#
_entry.id   AF-A0A3P3TVL5-F1
#
_cell.length_a   1.000
_cell.length_b   1.000
_cell.length_c   1.000
_cell.angle_alpha   90.00
_cell.angle_beta   90.00
_cell.angle_gamma   90.00
#
_symmetry.space_group_name_H-M   'P 1'
#
loop_
_entity.id
_entity.type
_entity.pdbx_description
1 polymer ?
#
loop_
_entity_poly.entity_id
_entity_poly.type
_entity_poly.pdbx_seq_one_letter_code
_entity_poly.pdbx_strand_id
1 'polypeptide(L)'
;MKKLYILILAASFLIVFTALQANHARAEVKDQIISHMNALQKNITALPEMNPKLAASSNPYDYVKDNKEYQNIVALGNAAIPALTELLNDSPENGLTEYIYAIALEQISKIDLKAETGWSTAKQFAKKWNVHLSQIPEKVSQIVNSDDSNAEKIQRLNRLGTPAIPFILKSIDAGHSNLVPSLDYLTEGEAGNNYKSWYDKNSDTVEKIRTFVIDKQK
;
A
#
# COMPACT_ATOMS: atom_id res chain seq x y z
N MET A 1 26.71 1.14 36.82
CA MET A 1 26.88 0.00 35.88
C MET A 1 25.69 -0.96 35.87
N LYS A 2 25.29 -1.62 36.97
CA LYS A 2 24.12 -2.54 36.98
C LYS A 2 22.80 -1.95 36.44
N LYS A 3 22.48 -0.69 36.79
CA LYS A 3 21.29 0.01 36.26
C LYS A 3 21.34 0.27 34.75
N LEU A 4 22.54 0.44 34.18
CA LEU A 4 22.74 0.65 32.74
C LEU A 4 22.55 -0.66 31.97
N TYR A 5 23.03 -1.79 32.50
CA TYR A 5 22.79 -3.11 31.91
C TYR A 5 21.31 -3.51 31.93
N ILE A 6 20.58 -3.21 33.02
CA ILE A 6 19.14 -3.49 33.11
C ILE A 6 18.36 -2.63 32.10
N LEU A 7 18.73 -1.36 31.90
CA LEU A 7 18.11 -0.49 30.89
C LEU A 7 18.37 -0.99 29.45
N ILE A 8 19.59 -1.43 29.15
CA ILE A 8 19.94 -1.97 27.82
C ILE A 8 19.18 -3.28 27.54
N LEU A 9 19.07 -4.17 28.54
CA LEU A 9 18.31 -5.42 28.43
C LEU A 9 16.80 -5.19 28.29
N ALA A 10 16.24 -4.22 29.01
CA ALA A 10 14.84 -3.84 28.88
C ALA A 10 14.54 -3.24 27.49
N ALA A 11 15.43 -2.38 26.97
CA ALA A 11 15.29 -1.79 25.65
C ALA A 11 15.40 -2.84 24.53
N SER A 12 16.33 -3.80 24.62
CA SER A 12 16.46 -4.86 23.62
C SER A 12 15.27 -5.83 23.65
N PHE A 13 14.74 -6.17 24.83
CA PHE A 13 13.53 -6.99 24.95
C PHE A 13 12.31 -6.29 24.36
N LEU A 14 12.16 -4.98 24.58
CA LEU A 14 11.08 -4.18 23.99
C LEU A 14 11.18 -4.16 22.46
N ILE A 15 12.38 -3.99 21.89
CA ILE A 15 12.61 -4.01 20.44
C ILE A 15 12.23 -5.38 19.85
N VAL A 16 12.68 -6.48 20.46
CA VAL A 16 12.35 -7.84 19.99
C VAL A 16 10.84 -8.11 20.08
N PHE A 17 10.19 -7.69 21.17
CA PHE A 17 8.75 -7.86 21.35
C PHE A 17 7.94 -7.06 20.31
N THR A 18 8.31 -5.81 20.02
CA THR A 18 7.65 -5.02 18.98
C THR A 18 7.83 -5.60 17.58
N ALA A 19 9.02 -6.14 17.26
CA ALA A 19 9.27 -6.81 15.99
C ALA A 19 8.42 -8.10 15.82
N LEU A 20 8.26 -8.88 16.90
CA LEU A 20 7.42 -10.08 16.89
C LEU A 20 5.94 -9.76 16.63
N GLN A 21 5.39 -8.74 17.30
CA GLN A 21 4.00 -8.31 17.10
C GLN A 21 3.75 -7.81 15.68
N ALA A 22 4.68 -7.02 15.13
CA ALA A 22 4.58 -6.53 13.75
C ALA A 22 4.59 -7.69 12.73
N ASN A 23 5.42 -8.70 12.96
CA ASN A 23 5.48 -9.89 12.11
C ASN A 23 4.20 -10.70 12.17
N HIS A 24 3.58 -10.86 13.35
CA HIS A 24 2.33 -11.59 13.49
C HIS A 24 1.18 -10.90 12.74
N ALA A 25 1.01 -9.58 12.92
CA ALA A 25 -0.02 -8.82 12.22
C ALA A 25 0.17 -8.84 10.69
N ARG A 26 1.42 -8.79 10.21
CA ARG A 26 1.71 -8.92 8.76
C ARG A 26 1.37 -10.32 8.24
N ALA A 27 1.73 -11.36 8.99
CA ALA A 27 1.39 -12.74 8.64
C ALA A 27 -0.13 -12.92 8.55
N GLU A 28 -0.88 -12.39 9.51
CA GLU A 28 -2.34 -12.43 9.51
C GLU A 28 -2.95 -11.75 8.28
N VAL A 29 -2.48 -10.56 7.90
CA VAL A 29 -2.94 -9.88 6.68
C VAL A 29 -2.58 -10.66 5.42
N LYS A 30 -1.37 -11.24 5.36
CA LYS A 30 -0.94 -12.10 4.24
C LYS A 30 -1.84 -13.33 4.12
N ASP A 31 -2.18 -13.97 5.22
CA ASP A 31 -3.06 -15.14 5.25
C ASP A 31 -4.48 -14.79 4.79
N GLN A 32 -5.00 -13.63 5.19
CA GLN A 32 -6.29 -13.12 4.69
C GLN A 32 -6.26 -12.90 3.17
N ILE A 33 -5.21 -12.27 2.64
CA ILE A 33 -5.03 -12.08 1.19
C ILE A 33 -5.02 -13.42 0.47
N ILE A 34 -4.24 -14.40 0.95
CA ILE A 34 -4.13 -15.73 0.34
C ILE A 34 -5.48 -16.45 0.39
N SER A 35 -6.20 -16.38 1.51
CA SER A 35 -7.51 -17.00 1.68
C SER A 35 -8.53 -16.45 0.66
N HIS A 36 -8.66 -15.12 0.58
CA HIS A 36 -9.54 -14.47 -0.39
C HIS A 36 -9.10 -14.73 -1.83
N MET A 37 -7.80 -14.76 -2.11
CA MET A 37 -7.29 -15.10 -3.44
C MET A 37 -7.63 -16.54 -3.84
N ASN A 38 -7.51 -17.50 -2.92
CA ASN A 38 -7.90 -18.89 -3.19
C ASN A 38 -9.40 -19.02 -3.46
N ALA A 39 -10.23 -18.31 -2.69
CA ALA A 39 -11.67 -18.27 -2.92
C ALA A 39 -12.01 -17.60 -4.26
N LEU A 40 -11.31 -16.52 -4.62
CA LEU A 40 -11.42 -15.86 -5.92
C LEU A 40 -11.08 -16.83 -7.06
N GLN A 41 -9.95 -17.53 -6.97
CA GLN A 41 -9.55 -18.53 -7.98
C GLN A 41 -10.60 -19.63 -8.12
N LYS A 42 -11.17 -20.11 -7.02
CA LYS A 42 -12.28 -21.07 -7.05
C LYS A 42 -13.50 -20.51 -7.79
N ASN A 43 -13.86 -19.25 -7.55
CA ASN A 43 -14.95 -18.58 -8.27
C ASN A 43 -14.65 -18.52 -9.77
N ILE A 44 -13.41 -18.21 -10.16
CA ILE A 44 -12.98 -18.19 -11.57
C ILE A 44 -13.07 -19.58 -12.21
N THR A 45 -12.59 -20.62 -11.52
CA THR A 45 -12.64 -22.00 -12.04
C THR A 45 -14.07 -22.50 -12.24
N ALA A 46 -15.05 -21.97 -11.51
CA ALA A 46 -16.47 -22.30 -11.67
C ALA A 46 -17.18 -21.48 -12.79
N LEU A 47 -16.54 -20.45 -13.34
CA LEU A 47 -17.15 -19.60 -14.38
C LEU A 47 -17.58 -20.33 -15.66
N PRO A 48 -16.89 -21.37 -16.17
CA PRO A 48 -17.34 -22.04 -17.39
C PRO A 48 -18.77 -22.60 -17.29
N GLU A 49 -19.21 -22.97 -16.09
CA GLU A 49 -20.57 -23.48 -15.85
C GLU A 49 -21.56 -22.34 -15.56
N MET A 50 -21.13 -21.33 -14.80
CA MET A 50 -22.01 -20.25 -14.31
C MET A 50 -22.14 -19.07 -15.27
N ASN A 51 -21.06 -18.72 -15.96
CA ASN A 51 -20.97 -17.57 -16.85
C ASN A 51 -19.87 -17.80 -17.92
N PRO A 52 -20.17 -18.59 -18.97
CA PRO A 52 -19.20 -18.96 -20.00
C PRO A 52 -18.59 -17.76 -20.73
N LYS A 53 -19.36 -16.66 -20.88
CA LYS A 53 -18.88 -15.42 -21.52
C LYS A 53 -17.75 -14.79 -20.71
N LEU A 54 -17.91 -14.72 -19.39
CA LEU A 54 -16.87 -14.19 -18.51
C LEU A 54 -15.67 -15.16 -18.42
N ALA A 55 -15.92 -16.47 -18.40
CA ALA A 55 -14.87 -17.49 -18.41
C ALA A 55 -13.94 -17.40 -19.63
N ALA A 56 -14.48 -16.94 -20.77
CA ALA A 56 -13.72 -16.76 -22.01
C ALA A 56 -12.99 -15.40 -22.09
N SER A 57 -13.07 -14.55 -21.06
CA SER A 57 -12.41 -13.24 -21.08
C SER A 57 -10.90 -13.37 -21.01
N SER A 58 -10.19 -12.65 -21.88
CA SER A 58 -8.74 -12.49 -21.81
C SER A 58 -8.31 -11.29 -20.97
N ASN A 59 -9.25 -10.53 -20.40
CA ASN A 59 -8.99 -9.32 -19.64
C ASN A 59 -9.01 -9.59 -18.13
N PRO A 60 -7.87 -9.50 -17.41
CA PRO A 60 -7.80 -9.72 -15.96
C PRO A 60 -8.78 -8.87 -15.15
N TYR A 61 -9.10 -7.67 -15.62
CA TYR A 61 -10.03 -6.73 -14.97
C TYR A 61 -11.46 -7.24 -14.93
N ASP A 62 -11.85 -8.13 -15.85
CA ASP A 62 -13.21 -8.66 -15.88
C ASP A 62 -13.44 -9.64 -14.69
N TYR A 63 -12.40 -10.31 -14.22
CA TYR A 63 -12.49 -11.29 -13.12
C TYR A 63 -12.58 -10.67 -11.73
N VAL A 64 -12.11 -9.43 -11.59
CA VAL A 64 -12.14 -8.67 -10.34
C VAL A 64 -13.35 -7.76 -10.23
N LYS A 65 -13.97 -7.43 -11.38
CA LYS A 65 -15.20 -6.66 -11.45
C LYS A 65 -16.32 -7.40 -10.72
N ASP A 66 -16.95 -6.72 -9.76
CA ASP A 66 -18.06 -7.24 -8.94
C ASP A 66 -17.73 -8.55 -8.17
N ASN A 67 -16.44 -8.85 -7.97
CA ASN A 67 -15.99 -10.04 -7.24
C ASN A 67 -15.83 -9.74 -5.74
N LYS A 68 -16.68 -10.34 -4.90
CA LYS A 68 -16.66 -10.12 -3.44
C LYS A 68 -15.31 -10.44 -2.80
N GLU A 69 -14.65 -11.51 -3.21
CA GLU A 69 -13.36 -11.90 -2.63
C GLU A 69 -12.25 -10.91 -3.00
N TYR A 70 -12.29 -10.38 -4.23
CA TYR A 70 -11.42 -9.27 -4.61
C TYR A 70 -11.68 -8.01 -3.77
N GLN A 71 -12.95 -7.64 -3.57
CA GLN A 71 -13.30 -6.49 -2.73
C GLN A 71 -12.84 -6.67 -1.28
N ASN A 72 -12.88 -7.89 -0.75
CA ASN A 72 -12.34 -8.20 0.58
C ASN A 72 -10.83 -7.95 0.65
N ILE A 73 -10.07 -8.29 -0.41
CA ILE A 73 -8.63 -7.96 -0.49
C ILE A 73 -8.41 -6.45 -0.47
N VAL A 74 -9.19 -5.69 -1.27
CA VAL A 74 -9.10 -4.23 -1.31
C VAL A 74 -9.47 -3.60 0.04
N ALA A 75 -10.47 -4.14 0.73
CA ALA A 75 -10.95 -3.64 2.02
C ALA A 75 -9.91 -3.75 3.15
N LEU A 76 -8.87 -4.56 3.01
CA LEU A 76 -7.72 -4.59 3.92
C LEU A 76 -6.93 -3.25 3.89
N GLY A 77 -7.13 -2.45 2.84
CA GLY A 77 -6.58 -1.10 2.72
C GLY A 77 -5.05 -1.07 2.81
N ASN A 78 -4.52 0.03 3.32
CA ASN A 78 -3.07 0.26 3.38
C ASN A 78 -2.30 -0.85 4.10
N ALA A 79 -2.91 -1.56 5.06
CA ALA A 79 -2.27 -2.67 5.76
C ALA A 79 -1.86 -3.82 4.82
N ALA A 80 -2.55 -4.01 3.69
CA ALA A 80 -2.25 -5.06 2.72
C ALA A 80 -1.07 -4.73 1.78
N ILE A 81 -0.66 -3.47 1.66
CA ILE A 81 0.36 -3.05 0.68
C ILE A 81 1.68 -3.84 0.83
N PRO A 82 2.28 -3.98 2.04
CA PRO A 82 3.53 -4.73 2.19
C PRO A 82 3.38 -6.21 1.82
N ALA A 83 2.29 -6.85 2.23
CA ALA A 83 2.03 -8.27 1.99
C ALA A 83 1.75 -8.55 0.51
N LEU A 84 0.93 -7.74 -0.16
CA LEU A 84 0.70 -7.84 -1.60
C LEU A 84 1.99 -7.63 -2.41
N THR A 85 2.81 -6.66 -2.00
CA THR A 85 4.10 -6.42 -2.67
C THR A 85 5.06 -7.60 -2.50
N GLU A 86 5.11 -8.21 -1.32
CA GLU A 86 5.89 -9.42 -1.06
C GLU A 86 5.41 -10.59 -1.93
N LEU A 87 4.11 -10.90 -1.89
CA LEU A 87 3.51 -11.97 -2.70
C LEU A 87 3.81 -11.81 -4.19
N LEU A 88 3.72 -10.58 -4.70
CA LEU A 88 3.99 -10.28 -6.10
C LEU A 88 5.50 -10.40 -6.46
N ASN A 89 6.37 -9.91 -5.60
CA ASN A 89 7.82 -9.96 -5.83
C ASN A 89 8.36 -11.39 -5.74
N ASP A 90 7.89 -12.16 -4.76
CA ASP A 90 8.41 -13.48 -4.43
C ASP A 90 7.85 -14.59 -5.33
N SER A 91 6.68 -14.37 -5.97
CA SER A 91 6.12 -15.34 -6.91
C SER A 91 7.08 -15.56 -8.09
N PRO A 92 7.41 -16.79 -8.50
CA PRO A 92 8.14 -17.02 -9.75
C PRO A 92 7.24 -16.83 -10.98
N GLU A 93 5.92 -16.82 -10.78
CA GLU A 93 4.92 -16.80 -11.83
C GLU A 93 4.61 -15.37 -12.30
N ASN A 94 3.85 -15.28 -13.38
CA ASN A 94 3.39 -14.02 -13.97
C ASN A 94 2.00 -14.19 -14.59
N GLY A 95 1.15 -14.97 -13.91
CA GLY A 95 -0.18 -15.35 -14.36
C GLY A 95 -1.26 -14.40 -13.88
N LEU A 96 -2.51 -14.88 -13.94
CA LEU A 96 -3.68 -14.11 -13.53
C LEU A 96 -3.62 -13.69 -12.05
N THR A 97 -3.16 -14.57 -11.17
CA THR A 97 -3.03 -14.30 -9.73
C THR A 97 -2.13 -13.10 -9.46
N GLU A 98 -0.92 -13.08 -10.01
CA GLU A 98 0.00 -11.95 -9.85
C GLU A 98 -0.56 -10.66 -10.47
N TYR A 99 -1.28 -10.80 -11.59
CA TYR A 99 -1.95 -9.65 -12.22
C TYR A 99 -3.03 -9.07 -11.30
N ILE A 100 -3.82 -9.90 -10.63
CA ILE A 100 -4.84 -9.44 -9.68
C ILE A 100 -4.19 -8.77 -8.46
N TYR A 101 -3.05 -9.27 -7.97
CA TYR A 101 -2.29 -8.58 -6.93
C TYR A 101 -1.84 -7.18 -7.39
N ALA A 102 -1.40 -7.04 -8.64
CA ALA A 102 -1.04 -5.73 -9.21
C ALA A 102 -2.24 -4.77 -9.24
N ILE A 103 -3.41 -5.24 -9.71
CA ILE A 103 -4.64 -4.42 -9.72
C ILE A 103 -5.03 -4.02 -8.29
N ALA A 104 -4.99 -4.96 -7.33
CA ALA A 104 -5.27 -4.66 -5.92
C ALA A 104 -4.32 -3.61 -5.35
N LEU A 105 -3.02 -3.69 -5.67
CA LEU A 105 -2.04 -2.67 -5.26
C LEU A 105 -2.38 -1.30 -5.84
N GLU A 106 -2.74 -1.18 -7.13
CA GLU A 106 -3.14 0.10 -7.72
C GLU A 106 -4.37 0.69 -7.03
N GLN A 107 -5.40 -0.13 -6.81
CA GLN A 107 -6.65 0.32 -6.19
C GLN A 107 -6.44 0.76 -4.74
N ILE A 108 -5.76 -0.05 -3.92
CA ILE A 108 -5.49 0.25 -2.51
C ILE A 108 -4.58 1.48 -2.38
N SER A 109 -3.55 1.58 -3.23
CA SER A 109 -2.59 2.68 -3.15
C SER A 109 -3.07 3.96 -3.84
N LYS A 110 -4.20 3.92 -4.54
CA LYS A 110 -4.78 5.06 -5.28
C LYS A 110 -3.83 5.65 -6.31
N ILE A 111 -3.14 4.77 -7.03
CA ILE A 111 -2.28 5.15 -8.15
C ILE A 111 -2.81 4.52 -9.42
N ASP A 112 -2.41 5.10 -10.56
CA ASP A 112 -2.69 4.54 -11.88
C ASP A 112 -1.37 4.32 -12.63
N LEU A 113 -0.56 3.38 -12.14
CA LEU A 113 0.70 3.02 -12.80
C LEU A 113 0.45 2.43 -14.19
N LYS A 114 -0.72 1.85 -14.44
CA LYS A 114 -1.14 1.33 -15.73
C LYS A 114 -1.21 2.46 -16.75
N ALA A 115 -1.91 3.55 -16.45
CA ALA A 115 -1.96 4.72 -17.32
C ALA A 115 -0.60 5.40 -17.47
N GLU A 116 0.21 5.47 -16.39
CA GLU A 116 1.51 6.14 -16.42
C GLU A 116 2.60 5.37 -17.18
N THR A 117 2.57 4.03 -17.11
CA THR A 117 3.70 3.20 -17.56
C THR A 117 3.35 2.17 -18.62
N GLY A 118 2.06 1.91 -18.86
CA GLY A 118 1.60 0.91 -19.83
C GLY A 118 2.04 -0.52 -19.49
N TRP A 119 2.31 -0.82 -18.22
CA TRP A 119 2.75 -2.16 -17.80
C TRP A 119 1.76 -3.21 -18.32
N SER A 120 2.26 -4.30 -18.89
CA SER A 120 1.43 -5.33 -19.53
C SER A 120 1.46 -6.67 -18.78
N THR A 121 2.38 -6.82 -17.83
CA THR A 121 2.51 -8.01 -17.00
C THR A 121 2.70 -7.65 -15.53
N ALA A 122 2.36 -8.58 -14.64
CA ALA A 122 2.52 -8.39 -13.21
C ALA A 122 3.99 -8.16 -12.81
N LYS A 123 4.95 -8.79 -13.51
CA LYS A 123 6.40 -8.53 -13.31
C LYS A 123 6.85 -7.15 -13.78
N GLN A 124 6.29 -6.64 -14.88
CA GLN A 124 6.53 -5.26 -15.29
C GLN A 124 5.97 -4.28 -14.24
N PHE A 125 4.75 -4.53 -13.77
CA PHE A 125 4.16 -3.76 -12.67
C PHE A 125 5.06 -3.80 -11.43
N ALA A 126 5.46 -4.99 -10.96
CA ALA A 126 6.32 -5.15 -9.78
C ALA A 126 7.59 -4.29 -9.87
N LYS A 127 8.26 -4.30 -11.04
CA LYS A 127 9.45 -3.45 -11.26
C LYS A 127 9.12 -1.96 -11.14
N LYS A 128 8.05 -1.50 -11.79
CA LYS A 128 7.63 -0.08 -11.75
C LYS A 128 7.17 0.34 -10.36
N TRP A 129 6.41 -0.52 -9.70
CA TRP A 129 5.93 -0.33 -8.33
C TRP A 129 7.08 -0.20 -7.32
N ASN A 130 8.08 -1.09 -7.37
CA ASN A 130 9.24 -0.97 -6.47
C ASN A 130 10.05 0.32 -6.73
N VAL A 131 10.20 0.74 -8.00
CA VAL A 131 10.83 2.02 -8.35
C VAL A 131 9.99 3.20 -7.86
N HIS A 132 8.67 3.14 -8.00
CA HIS A 132 7.76 4.15 -7.48
C HIS A 132 7.95 4.33 -5.97
N LEU A 133 7.83 3.22 -5.22
CA LEU A 133 7.99 3.21 -3.77
C LEU A 133 9.33 3.81 -3.32
N SER A 134 10.45 3.41 -3.93
CA SER A 134 11.77 3.89 -3.52
C SER A 134 11.96 5.40 -3.72
N GLN A 135 11.25 5.99 -4.69
CA GLN A 135 11.32 7.42 -5.02
C GLN A 135 10.39 8.29 -4.18
N ILE A 136 9.41 7.73 -3.47
CA ILE A 136 8.39 8.50 -2.74
C ILE A 136 8.99 9.54 -1.78
N PRO A 137 9.94 9.20 -0.90
CA PRO A 137 10.42 10.17 0.10
C PRO A 137 11.08 11.39 -0.54
N GLU A 138 11.89 11.16 -1.58
CA GLU A 138 12.55 12.22 -2.33
C GLU A 138 11.55 13.04 -3.15
N LYS A 139 10.60 12.39 -3.83
CA LYS A 139 9.55 13.08 -4.60
C LYS A 139 8.68 13.97 -3.70
N VAL A 140 8.30 13.50 -2.51
CA VAL A 140 7.57 14.32 -1.54
C VAL A 140 8.40 15.55 -1.15
N SER A 141 9.67 15.37 -0.79
CA SER A 141 10.58 16.48 -0.47
C SER A 141 10.67 17.50 -1.60
N GLN A 142 10.86 17.04 -2.83
CA GLN A 142 10.95 17.90 -4.03
C GLN A 142 9.64 18.66 -4.28
N ILE A 143 8.49 18.02 -4.14
CA ILE A 143 7.19 18.67 -4.34
C ILE A 143 6.95 19.74 -3.27
N VAL A 144 7.19 19.41 -2.00
CA VAL A 144 6.98 20.32 -0.87
C VAL A 144 7.82 21.60 -1.03
N ASN A 145 9.09 21.45 -1.43
CA ASN A 145 10.06 22.53 -1.55
C ASN A 145 10.08 23.24 -2.92
N SER A 146 9.22 22.82 -3.88
CA SER A 146 9.14 23.48 -5.18
C SER A 146 8.50 24.86 -5.11
N ASP A 147 8.71 25.68 -6.15
CA ASP A 147 8.05 26.99 -6.32
C ASP A 147 6.63 26.87 -6.90
N ASP A 148 6.13 25.65 -7.10
CA ASP A 148 4.79 25.36 -7.60
C ASP A 148 3.70 25.95 -6.70
N SER A 149 2.55 26.21 -7.31
CA SER A 149 1.35 26.59 -6.57
C SER A 149 0.89 25.47 -5.61
N ASN A 150 0.15 25.84 -4.57
CA ASN A 150 -0.43 24.86 -3.64
C ASN A 150 -1.28 23.81 -4.36
N ALA A 151 -2.05 24.22 -5.36
CA ALA A 151 -2.90 23.32 -6.14
C ALA A 151 -2.07 22.27 -6.92
N GLU A 152 -0.98 22.70 -7.55
CA GLU A 152 -0.06 21.79 -8.26
C GLU A 152 0.64 20.84 -7.30
N LYS A 153 1.11 21.33 -6.14
CA LYS A 153 1.69 20.48 -5.10
C LYS A 153 0.72 19.40 -4.64
N ILE A 154 -0.52 19.76 -4.36
CA ILE A 154 -1.57 18.81 -3.96
C ILE A 154 -1.79 17.75 -5.05
N GLN A 155 -1.93 18.16 -6.31
CA GLN A 155 -2.11 17.21 -7.42
C GLN A 155 -0.93 16.24 -7.56
N ARG A 156 0.31 16.76 -7.47
CA ARG A 156 1.53 15.96 -7.57
C ARG A 156 1.67 14.98 -6.40
N LEU A 157 1.34 15.40 -5.17
CA LEU A 157 1.35 14.52 -4.00
C LEU A 157 0.28 13.44 -4.09
N ASN A 158 -0.93 13.76 -4.56
CA ASN A 158 -2.01 12.80 -4.73
C ASN A 158 -1.63 11.66 -5.69
N ARG A 159 -0.86 11.96 -6.74
CA ARG A 159 -0.34 10.94 -7.68
C ARG A 159 0.67 9.98 -7.07
N LEU A 160 1.28 10.33 -5.93
CA LEU A 160 2.18 9.41 -5.24
C LEU A 160 1.44 8.29 -4.49
N GLY A 161 0.13 8.45 -4.29
CA GLY A 161 -0.73 7.47 -3.65
C GLY A 161 -0.57 7.40 -2.13
N THR A 162 -1.31 6.48 -1.52
CA THR A 162 -1.32 6.29 -0.06
C THR A 162 0.04 5.95 0.56
N PRO A 163 1.02 5.32 -0.12
CA PRO A 163 2.34 5.12 0.48
C PRO A 163 3.10 6.43 0.75
N ALA A 164 2.68 7.56 0.19
CA ALA A 164 3.23 8.88 0.48
C ALA A 164 2.70 9.51 1.78
N ILE A 165 1.61 9.00 2.35
CA ILE A 165 0.95 9.56 3.55
C ILE A 165 1.92 9.87 4.70
N PRO A 166 2.82 8.95 5.13
CA PRO A 166 3.70 9.24 6.26
C PRO A 166 4.65 10.42 6.02
N PHE A 167 5.05 10.62 4.77
CA PHE A 167 5.97 11.69 4.37
C PHE A 167 5.22 13.03 4.23
N ILE A 168 3.98 13.00 3.73
CA ILE A 168 3.09 14.17 3.68
C ILE A 168 2.75 14.64 5.11
N LEU A 169 2.39 13.72 6.00
CA LEU A 169 2.15 14.02 7.42
C LEU A 169 3.34 14.72 8.06
N LYS A 170 4.56 14.17 7.87
CA LYS A 170 5.79 14.78 8.36
C LYS A 170 5.97 16.22 7.87
N SER A 171 5.64 16.50 6.61
CA SER A 171 5.69 17.86 6.06
C SER A 171 4.63 18.78 6.68
N ILE A 172 3.41 18.28 6.89
CA ILE A 172 2.34 19.05 7.56
C ILE A 172 2.78 19.43 8.99
N ASP A 173 3.35 18.49 9.74
CA ASP A 173 3.84 18.73 11.11
C ASP A 173 5.06 19.67 11.15
N ALA A 174 5.82 19.76 10.06
CA ALA A 174 6.89 20.73 9.88
C ALA A 174 6.40 22.14 9.49
N GLY A 175 5.08 22.35 9.37
CA GLY A 175 4.46 23.65 9.11
C GLY A 175 3.81 23.80 7.73
N HIS A 176 3.89 22.79 6.86
CA HIS A 176 3.27 22.81 5.53
C HIS A 176 1.77 22.46 5.58
N SER A 177 0.99 23.22 6.36
CA SER A 177 -0.46 23.00 6.56
C SER A 177 -1.28 23.12 5.27
N ASN A 178 -0.76 23.79 4.24
CA ASN A 178 -1.34 23.85 2.90
C ASN A 178 -1.45 22.47 2.20
N LEU A 179 -0.83 21.42 2.75
CA LEU A 179 -0.84 20.06 2.19
C LEU A 179 -1.94 19.16 2.80
N VAL A 180 -2.67 19.61 3.83
CA VAL A 180 -3.79 18.87 4.44
C VAL A 180 -4.79 18.35 3.39
N PRO A 181 -5.17 19.10 2.33
CA PRO A 181 -6.07 18.58 1.31
C PRO A 181 -5.56 17.32 0.57
N SER A 182 -4.25 17.15 0.45
CA SER A 182 -3.67 15.95 -0.15
C SER A 182 -3.83 14.74 0.78
N LEU A 183 -3.58 14.93 2.07
CA LEU A 183 -3.83 13.90 3.08
C LEU A 183 -5.31 13.52 3.13
N ASP A 184 -6.21 14.51 3.08
CA ASP A 184 -7.65 14.30 3.08
C ASP A 184 -8.10 13.47 1.87
N TYR A 185 -7.62 13.81 0.67
CA TYR A 185 -7.86 13.03 -0.55
C TYR A 185 -7.37 11.58 -0.43
N LEU A 186 -6.14 11.37 0.02
CA LEU A 186 -5.54 10.04 0.15
C LEU A 186 -6.21 9.19 1.24
N THR A 187 -6.93 9.81 2.17
CA THR A 187 -7.67 9.17 3.26
C THR A 187 -9.19 9.19 3.05
N GLU A 188 -9.68 9.53 1.85
CA GLU A 188 -11.12 9.56 1.53
C GLU A 188 -11.96 10.46 2.43
N GLY A 189 -11.37 11.56 2.90
CA GLY A 189 -12.06 12.48 3.80
C GLY A 189 -11.92 12.14 5.29
N GLU A 190 -11.27 11.01 5.65
CA GLU A 190 -11.19 10.59 7.05
C GLU A 190 -10.26 11.46 7.90
N ALA A 191 -9.18 12.00 7.31
CA ALA A 191 -8.25 12.84 8.05
C ALA A 191 -8.77 14.28 8.21
N GLY A 192 -9.11 14.93 7.10
CA GLY A 192 -9.61 16.31 7.05
C GLY A 192 -8.86 17.29 7.94
N ASN A 193 -9.62 18.22 8.52
CA ASN A 193 -9.11 19.21 9.46
C ASN A 193 -8.69 18.61 10.82
N ASN A 194 -8.99 17.33 11.09
CA ASN A 194 -8.65 16.63 12.33
C ASN A 194 -7.60 15.53 12.10
N TYR A 195 -6.67 15.79 11.19
CA TYR A 195 -5.68 14.82 10.76
C TYR A 195 -4.84 14.24 11.91
N LYS A 196 -4.65 14.99 13.00
CA LYS A 196 -3.95 14.52 14.20
C LYS A 196 -4.70 13.39 14.90
N SER A 197 -6.01 13.55 15.13
CA SER A 197 -6.82 12.48 15.71
C SER A 197 -6.92 11.27 14.79
N TRP A 198 -6.98 11.51 13.47
CA TRP A 198 -6.91 10.43 12.50
C TRP A 198 -5.56 9.68 12.57
N TYR A 199 -4.45 10.41 12.64
CA TYR A 199 -3.11 9.80 12.80
C TYR A 199 -3.01 9.01 14.09
N ASP A 200 -3.49 9.53 15.23
CA ASP A 200 -3.43 8.81 16.51
C ASP A 200 -4.10 7.42 16.41
N LYS A 201 -5.25 7.35 15.73
CA LYS A 201 -5.98 6.09 15.49
C LYS A 201 -5.32 5.16 14.47
N ASN A 202 -4.54 5.71 13.53
CA ASN A 202 -3.95 4.99 12.40
C ASN A 202 -2.42 4.88 12.47
N SER A 203 -1.82 5.32 13.58
CA SER A 203 -0.37 5.50 13.73
C SER A 203 0.39 4.22 13.40
N ASP A 204 -0.04 3.07 13.92
CA ASP A 204 0.56 1.77 13.62
C ASP A 204 0.61 1.46 12.11
N THR A 205 -0.48 1.73 11.38
CA THR A 205 -0.55 1.51 9.93
C THR A 205 0.34 2.49 9.18
N VAL A 206 0.32 3.77 9.56
CA VAL A 206 1.15 4.82 8.96
C VAL A 206 2.64 4.51 9.16
N GLU A 207 3.04 4.09 10.36
CA GLU A 207 4.42 3.73 10.66
C GLU A 207 4.87 2.47 9.92
N LYS A 208 4.01 1.45 9.80
CA LYS A 208 4.32 0.26 8.98
C LYS A 208 4.55 0.62 7.52
N ILE A 209 3.72 1.48 6.94
CA ILE A 209 3.91 1.99 5.57
C ILE A 209 5.21 2.79 5.46
N ARG A 210 5.51 3.67 6.43
CA ARG A 210 6.75 4.45 6.45
C ARG A 210 7.99 3.55 6.41
N THR A 211 8.07 2.59 7.32
CA THR A 211 9.19 1.63 7.37
C THR A 211 9.27 0.83 6.08
N PHE A 212 8.14 0.32 5.58
CA PHE A 212 8.10 -0.42 4.33
C PHE A 212 8.64 0.37 3.13
N VAL A 213 8.25 1.64 2.99
CA VAL A 213 8.73 2.53 1.91
C VAL A 213 10.23 2.81 2.07
N ILE A 214 10.69 3.11 3.30
CA ILE A 214 12.12 3.35 3.57
C ILE A 214 12.97 2.13 3.22
N ASP A 215 12.49 0.92 3.51
CA ASP A 215 13.20 -0.31 3.19
C ASP A 215 13.34 -0.55 1.67
N LYS A 216 12.53 0.10 0.83
CA LYS A 216 12.68 0.05 -0.65
C LYS A 216 13.78 0.97 -1.18
N GLN A 217 14.39 1.80 -0.35
CA GLN A 217 15.48 2.69 -0.76
C GLN A 217 16.87 2.05 -0.64
N LYS A 218 16.96 0.88 -0.01
CA LYS A 218 18.19 0.09 0.18
C LYS A 218 18.43 -0.82 -1.02
#